data_AF-A0A8I1Y5G5-F1
#
_entry.id   AF-A0A8I1Y5G5-F1
#
_cell.length_a   1.000
_cell.length_b   1.000
_cell.length_c   1.000
_cell.angle_alpha   90.00
_cell.angle_beta   90.00
_cell.angle_gamma   90.00
#
_symmetry.space_group_name_H-M   'P 1'
#
loop_
_entity.id
_entity.type
_entity.pdbx_description
1 polymer ?
#
loop_
_entity_poly.entity_id
_entity_poly.type
_entity_poly.pdbx_seq_one_letter_code
_entity_poly.pdbx_strand_id
1 'polypeptide(L)'
;MRQINTGVSRQWQHEQGISPSEGAMTSFDVRFIKTVCDDTGHEHRACQAAFRVDAVSLSAAAQLAEADFCRQKGVRDWTIFADSMELRTPPALPSAWGG
;
A
#
# COMPACT_ATOMS: atom_id res chain seq x y z
N MET A 1 -9.65 29.98 52.23
CA MET A 1 -10.98 29.34 52.19
C MET A 1 -11.40 29.20 50.72
N ARG A 2 -11.67 27.97 50.26
CA ARG A 2 -12.44 27.54 49.05
C ARG A 2 -11.88 28.00 47.68
N GLN A 3 -11.17 27.20 46.89
CA GLN A 3 -11.48 25.93 46.18
C GLN A 3 -12.55 26.05 45.06
N ILE A 4 -12.07 25.82 43.82
CA ILE A 4 -12.65 25.17 42.61
C ILE A 4 -13.96 25.66 41.95
N ASN A 5 -13.91 26.00 40.65
CA ASN A 5 -14.27 25.03 39.59
C ASN A 5 -14.05 25.53 38.14
N THR A 6 -13.30 24.71 37.40
CA THR A 6 -13.52 24.28 36.00
C THR A 6 -13.95 25.30 34.95
N GLY A 7 -12.95 25.85 34.28
CA GLY A 7 -13.05 26.17 32.86
C GLY A 7 -11.86 25.55 32.17
N VAL A 8 -11.82 24.21 32.05
CA VAL A 8 -10.94 23.57 31.08
C VAL A 8 -11.45 24.01 29.71
N SER A 9 -10.95 25.15 29.26
CA SER A 9 -11.10 25.59 27.89
C SER A 9 -10.38 24.52 27.08
N ARG A 10 -11.18 23.55 26.60
CA ARG A 10 -10.88 22.60 25.53
C ARG A 10 -10.70 23.39 24.22
N GLN A 11 -9.87 24.42 24.28
CA GLN A 11 -9.53 25.36 23.25
C GLN A 11 -8.37 24.71 22.51
N TRP A 12 -8.76 23.77 21.64
CA TRP A 12 -8.02 23.31 20.47
C TRP A 12 -6.76 22.48 20.72
N GLN A 13 -6.96 21.22 21.11
CA GLN A 13 -6.03 20.11 20.83
C GLN A 13 -5.98 19.77 19.32
N HIS A 14 -5.97 20.77 18.44
CA HIS A 14 -5.96 20.60 16.99
C HIS A 14 -4.87 21.48 16.37
N GLU A 15 -3.66 21.35 16.90
CA GLU A 15 -2.42 21.84 16.30
C GLU A 15 -1.56 20.68 15.77
N GLN A 16 -2.22 19.67 15.19
CA GLN A 16 -1.58 18.77 14.23
C GLN A 16 -2.11 19.18 12.85
N GLY A 17 -1.45 20.18 12.27
CA GLY A 17 -1.68 20.69 10.91
C GLY A 17 -1.23 19.69 9.84
N ILE A 18 -1.86 18.52 9.83
CA ILE A 18 -2.14 17.79 8.60
C ILE A 18 -3.66 17.79 8.55
N SER A 19 -4.26 18.75 7.86
CA SER A 19 -5.54 18.44 7.22
C SER A 19 -5.21 17.22 6.36
N PRO A 20 -5.76 16.02 6.59
CA PRO A 20 -5.82 15.08 5.50
C PRO A 20 -6.76 15.76 4.52
N SER A 21 -6.22 16.62 3.64
CA SER A 21 -6.66 16.55 2.25
C SER A 21 -6.68 15.06 2.01
N GLU A 22 -7.89 14.52 1.89
CA GLU A 22 -8.16 13.13 1.59
C GLU A 22 -7.28 12.76 0.41
N GLY A 23 -6.03 12.36 0.68
CA GLY A 23 -5.21 11.65 -0.26
C GLY A 23 -5.90 10.31 -0.28
N ALA A 24 -6.96 10.22 -1.08
CA ALA A 24 -7.87 9.10 -1.11
C ALA A 24 -6.98 7.86 -1.20
N MET A 25 -6.87 7.14 -0.08
CA MET A 25 -5.97 5.98 -0.01
C MET A 25 -6.51 5.02 -1.06
N THR A 26 -5.73 4.88 -2.11
CA THR A 26 -6.09 4.05 -3.23
C THR A 26 -5.48 2.70 -2.93
N SER A 27 -6.29 1.66 -2.97
CA SER A 27 -5.77 0.30 -2.89
C SER A 27 -4.99 0.02 -4.17
N PHE A 28 -3.75 -0.42 -4.05
CA PHE A 28 -2.93 -0.87 -5.16
C PHE A 28 -2.66 -2.36 -4.99
N ASP A 29 -2.83 -3.11 -6.08
CA ASP A 29 -2.42 -4.50 -6.22
C ASP A 29 -1.00 -4.51 -6.79
N VAL A 30 -0.03 -4.90 -5.98
CA VAL A 30 1.38 -4.98 -6.34
C VAL A 30 1.76 -6.44 -6.52
N ARG A 31 2.26 -6.80 -7.71
CA ARG A 31 2.66 -8.16 -8.06
C ARG A 31 4.13 -8.23 -8.39
N PHE A 32 4.81 -9.19 -7.78
CA PHE A 32 6.19 -9.52 -8.06
C PHE A 32 6.21 -10.64 -9.09
N ILE A 33 6.75 -10.35 -10.26
CA ILE A 33 6.78 -11.25 -11.42
C ILE A 33 8.20 -11.75 -11.62
N LYS A 34 8.36 -13.07 -11.69
CA LYS A 34 9.60 -13.72 -12.08
C LYS A 34 9.45 -14.28 -13.49
N THR A 35 10.44 -14.03 -14.33
CA THR A 35 10.56 -14.68 -15.63
C THR A 35 11.30 -15.99 -15.44
N VAL A 36 10.64 -17.09 -15.77
CA VAL A 36 11.22 -18.45 -15.72
C VAL A 36 11.25 -19.02 -17.13
N CYS A 37 12.32 -19.72 -17.49
CA CYS A 37 12.35 -20.48 -18.72
C CYS A 37 11.66 -21.82 -18.50
N ASP A 38 10.70 -22.15 -19.37
CA ASP A 38 10.13 -23.49 -19.43
C ASP A 38 11.10 -24.47 -20.14
N ASP A 39 10.79 -25.77 -20.09
CA ASP A 39 11.57 -26.84 -20.72
C ASP A 39 11.73 -26.64 -22.24
N THR A 40 10.79 -25.91 -22.87
CA THR A 40 10.88 -25.56 -24.30
C THR A 40 11.78 -24.34 -24.60
N GLY A 41 12.40 -23.73 -23.58
CA GLY A 41 13.21 -22.52 -23.71
C GLY A 41 12.39 -21.23 -23.90
N HIS A 42 11.07 -21.27 -23.70
CA HIS A 42 10.23 -20.07 -23.72
C HIS A 42 10.20 -19.41 -22.35
N GLU A 43 10.21 -18.08 -22.34
CA GLU A 43 10.10 -17.29 -21.12
C GLU A 43 8.63 -17.20 -20.67
N HIS A 44 8.36 -17.65 -19.45
CA HIS A 44 7.05 -17.58 -18.80
C HIS A 44 7.10 -16.65 -17.59
N ARG A 45 6.06 -15.83 -17.44
CA ARG A 45 5.91 -14.90 -16.32
C ARG A 45 5.17 -15.58 -15.17
N ALA A 46 5.89 -15.93 -14.11
CA ALA A 46 5.34 -16.50 -12.90
C ALA A 46 5.09 -15.40 -11.85
N CYS A 47 3.88 -15.39 -11.26
CA CYS A 47 3.57 -14.50 -10.15
C CYS A 47 4.15 -15.09 -8.85
N GLN A 48 5.20 -14.47 -8.30
CA GLN A 48 5.87 -14.95 -7.10
C GLN A 48 5.17 -14.54 -5.82
N ALA A 49 4.58 -13.34 -5.82
CA ALA A 49 3.79 -12.83 -4.71
C ALA A 49 2.92 -11.65 -5.17
N ALA A 50 1.81 -11.45 -4.49
CA ALA A 50 0.91 -10.32 -4.70
C ALA A 50 0.53 -9.70 -3.34
N PHE A 51 0.57 -8.37 -3.27
CA PHE A 51 0.30 -7.59 -2.07
C PHE A 51 -0.75 -6.55 -2.42
N ARG A 52 -1.73 -6.43 -1.54
CA ARG A 52 -2.67 -5.32 -1.60
C ARG A 52 -2.25 -4.29 -0.56
N VAL A 53 -1.91 -3.10 -1.01
CA VAL A 53 -1.45 -2.01 -0.16
C VAL A 53 -2.30 -0.78 -0.40
N ASP A 54 -2.76 -0.14 0.66
CA ASP A 54 -3.46 1.12 0.58
C ASP A 54 -2.44 2.25 0.67
N ALA A 55 -2.34 3.05 -0.39
CA ALA A 55 -1.36 4.12 -0.47
C ALA A 55 -1.96 5.37 -1.10
N VAL A 56 -1.33 6.51 -0.84
CA VAL A 56 -1.70 7.79 -1.44
C VAL A 56 -1.12 7.98 -2.86
N SER A 57 -0.21 7.10 -3.28
CA SER A 57 0.49 7.17 -4.58
C SER A 57 1.14 5.84 -4.93
N LEU A 58 1.40 5.62 -6.23
CA LEU A 58 2.11 4.43 -6.74
C LEU A 58 3.49 4.24 -6.09
N SER A 59 4.26 5.33 -5.90
CA SER A 59 5.57 5.26 -5.26
C SER A 59 5.50 4.82 -3.80
N ALA A 60 4.45 5.23 -3.08
CA ALA A 60 4.23 4.80 -1.70
C ALA A 60 3.78 3.33 -1.66
N ALA A 61 2.91 2.91 -2.58
CA ALA A 61 2.51 1.51 -2.72
C ALA A 61 3.71 0.60 -3.03
N ALA A 62 4.61 1.01 -3.93
CA ALA A 62 5.80 0.25 -4.27
C ALA A 62 6.72 0.06 -3.04
N GLN A 63 6.98 1.13 -2.28
CA GLN A 63 7.81 1.06 -1.07
C GLN A 63 7.19 0.17 0.01
N LEU A 64 5.87 0.27 0.23
CA LEU A 64 5.16 -0.57 1.19
C LEU A 64 5.21 -2.05 0.78
N ALA A 65 4.95 -2.34 -0.50
CA ALA A 65 4.99 -3.71 -1.02
C ALA A 65 6.41 -4.30 -1.01
N GLU A 66 7.42 -3.50 -1.34
CA GLU A 66 8.84 -3.89 -1.22
C GLU A 66 9.19 -4.25 0.23
N ALA A 67 8.88 -3.37 1.18
CA ALA A 67 9.19 -3.61 2.58
C ALA A 67 8.51 -4.88 3.12
N ASP A 68 7.25 -5.12 2.71
CA ASP A 68 6.52 -6.31 3.12
C ASP A 68 7.07 -7.59 2.46
N PHE A 69 7.40 -7.55 1.16
CA PHE A 69 8.03 -8.66 0.45
C PHE A 69 9.37 -9.03 1.07
N CYS A 70 10.24 -8.03 1.27
CA CYS A 70 11.55 -8.19 1.87
C CYS A 70 11.44 -8.79 3.28
N ARG A 71 10.48 -8.32 4.09
CA ARG A 71 10.21 -8.88 5.42
C ARG A 71 9.71 -10.33 5.36
N GLN A 72 8.75 -10.64 4.49
CA GLN A 72 8.17 -11.98 4.38
C GLN A 72 9.18 -13.01 3.86
N LYS A 73 10.03 -12.64 2.90
CA LYS A 73 11.06 -13.53 2.32
C LYS A 73 12.38 -13.49 3.08
N GLY A 74 12.55 -12.57 4.04
CA GLY A 74 13.79 -12.41 4.80
C GLY A 74 14.96 -11.93 3.95
N VAL A 75 14.70 -11.09 2.95
CA VAL A 75 15.72 -10.58 2.01
C VAL A 75 15.80 -9.07 2.03
N ARG A 76 16.97 -8.52 1.64
CA ARG A 76 17.14 -7.07 1.52
C ARG A 76 16.55 -6.52 0.23
N ASP A 77 16.61 -7.31 -0.83
CA ASP A 77 16.23 -6.89 -2.18
C ASP A 77 15.23 -7.88 -2.76
N TRP A 78 14.05 -7.40 -3.13
CA TRP A 78 12.99 -8.22 -3.73
C TRP A 78 13.39 -8.77 -5.11
N THR A 79 14.33 -8.10 -5.79
CA THR A 79 14.85 -8.46 -7.12
C THR A 79 15.55 -9.82 -7.15
N ILE A 80 15.95 -10.33 -5.98
CA ILE A 80 16.50 -11.69 -5.84
C ILE A 80 15.46 -12.75 -6.21
N PHE A 81 14.18 -12.47 -5.97
CA PHE A 81 13.09 -13.42 -6.16
C PHE A 81 12.20 -13.13 -7.37
N ALA A 82 12.21 -11.90 -7.87
CA ALA A 82 11.38 -11.46 -8.98
C ALA A 82 12.14 -10.48 -9.86
N ASP A 83 11.90 -10.54 -11.17
CA ASP A 83 12.56 -9.70 -12.17
C ASP A 83 11.84 -8.36 -12.35
N SER A 84 10.56 -8.29 -12.00
CA SER A 84 9.75 -7.08 -12.21
C SER A 84 8.64 -6.93 -11.17
N MET A 85 8.30 -5.68 -10.85
CA MET A 85 7.16 -5.33 -10.01
C MET A 85 6.09 -4.66 -10.87
N GLU A 86 4.89 -5.23 -10.90
CA GLU A 86 3.73 -4.63 -11.54
C GLU A 86 2.82 -4.01 -10.47
N LEU A 87 2.52 -2.71 -10.60
CA LEU A 87 1.51 -2.04 -9.78
C LEU A 87 0.26 -1.84 -10.59
N ARG A 88 -0.89 -2.27 -10.06
CA ARG A 88 -2.20 -2.08 -10.68
C ARG A 88 -3.14 -1.47 -9.67
N THR A 89 -3.88 -0.45 -10.07
CA THR A 89 -5.09 -0.09 -9.33
C THR A 89 -6.16 -1.13 -9.66
N PRO A 90 -6.85 -1.71 -8.66
CA PRO A 90 -8.03 -2.50 -8.95
C PRO A 90 -9.01 -1.58 -9.69
N PRO A 91 -9.72 -2.09 -10.72
CA PRO A 91 -10.74 -1.30 -11.36
C PRO A 91 -11.71 -0.82 -10.27
N ALA A 92 -11.91 0.49 -10.17
CA ALA A 92 -13.01 1.04 -9.41
C ALA A 92 -14.27 0.38 -9.99
N LEU A 93 -14.82 -0.59 -9.26
CA LEU A 93 -16.05 -1.25 -9.67
C LEU A 93 -17.05 -0.11 -9.91
N PRO A 94 -17.65 0.03 -11.11
CA PRO A 94 -18.81 0.89 -11.20
C PRO A 94 -19.82 0.35 -10.19
N SER A 95 -20.39 1.22 -9.36
CA SER A 95 -21.41 0.90 -8.37
C SER A 95 -22.59 0.20 -9.04
N ALA A 96 -22.47 -1.10 -9.29
CA ALA A 96 -23.42 -1.91 -10.03
C ALA A 96 -24.44 -2.48 -9.05
N TRP A 97 -25.26 -1.59 -8.51
CA TRP A 97 -26.50 -1.89 -7.79
C TRP A 97 -27.20 -0.54 -7.65
N GLY A 98 -28.16 -0.30 -8.51
CA GLY A 98 -29.02 0.86 -8.53
C GLY A 98 -30.23 0.47 -9.36
N GLY A 99 -30.96 -0.52 -8.83
CA GLY A 99 -32.22 -1.00 -9.38
C GLY A 99 -33.38 -0.10 -8.98
#